data_AF-A0A5S4GVH3-F1
#
_entry.id   AF-A0A5S4GVH3-F1
#
_cell.length_a   1.000
_cell.length_b   1.000
_cell.length_c   1.000
_cell.angle_alpha   90.00
_cell.angle_beta   90.00
_cell.angle_gamma   90.00
#
_symmetry.space_group_name_H-M   'P 1'
#
loop_
_entity.id
_entity.type
_entity.pdbx_description
1 polymer ?
#
loop_
_entity_poly.entity_id
_entity_poly.type
_entity_poly.pdbx_seq_one_letter_code
_entity_poly.pdbx_strand_id
1 'polypeptide(L)'
;MSTFIIVVCSMFMAAPPTPASAAATKQFTYTCSGQPFTNTSITVGLSAPDSVTAGQSFTLTVNIPALTLATAPAAATTVQATLALTPTGGSSSDTAAKPGATVTAGQTAVPAGTVTYQVTAATSAATKVSIKPGELKLALTSASSTATICTTTSTEVLDVPIGTGGGTDEAIVAYDCILPGVSDDHAEVDIKVVMTTPTNATANADASITWTGTIQSTGDALKPPAGVVITGAKLFATIEASGAGVPATATGEAALNVTAGSDITTLPTITIKVKPTTAGTVSLTAGDLALGPTSTSPVIKCTAPATGLKAYTFTVANASTSPSPTTSDAPTTTRTATITITPPAKKPSTRKSQTPKAGADTGAGGTTGPDGRLFILTGTALVAAAAIGGLVMRRRSLKS
;
A
#
# COMPACT_ATOMS: atom_id res chain seq x y z
N MET A 1 -58.62 -8.90 18.86
CA MET A 1 -57.27 -9.11 19.39
C MET A 1 -56.42 -9.65 18.26
N SER A 2 -55.68 -8.79 17.58
CA SER A 2 -54.78 -9.18 16.47
C SER A 2 -53.35 -8.91 16.89
N THR A 3 -52.57 -9.99 16.96
CA THR A 3 -51.16 -9.97 17.34
C THR A 3 -50.32 -9.52 16.16
N PHE A 4 -49.62 -8.40 16.31
CA PHE A 4 -48.69 -7.85 15.33
C PHE A 4 -47.30 -8.43 15.61
N ILE A 5 -46.79 -9.31 14.74
CA ILE A 5 -45.45 -9.87 14.84
C ILE A 5 -44.51 -8.99 14.01
N ILE A 6 -43.60 -8.28 14.68
CA ILE A 6 -42.54 -7.49 14.07
C ILE A 6 -41.33 -8.42 13.87
N VAL A 7 -41.09 -8.83 12.63
CA VAL A 7 -39.87 -9.55 12.24
C VAL A 7 -38.79 -8.51 11.98
N VAL A 8 -37.85 -8.37 12.91
CA VAL A 8 -36.64 -7.56 12.74
C VAL A 8 -35.64 -8.40 11.95
N CYS A 9 -35.55 -8.15 10.64
CA CYS A 9 -34.55 -8.76 9.77
C CYS A 9 -33.21 -8.04 9.98
N SER A 10 -32.36 -8.57 10.86
CA SER A 10 -30.98 -8.11 11.01
C SER A 10 -30.19 -8.48 9.75
N MET A 11 -30.00 -7.51 8.85
CA MET A 11 -29.05 -7.64 7.76
C MET A 11 -27.63 -7.56 8.35
N PHE A 12 -27.01 -8.72 8.58
CA PHE A 12 -25.56 -8.80 8.72
C PHE A 12 -24.95 -8.48 7.36
N MET A 13 -24.40 -7.28 7.20
CA MET A 13 -23.50 -6.99 6.09
C MET A 13 -22.21 -7.77 6.35
N ALA A 14 -22.06 -8.90 5.69
CA ALA A 14 -20.78 -9.59 5.61
C ALA A 14 -19.81 -8.63 4.91
N ALA A 15 -18.73 -8.25 5.60
CA ALA A 15 -17.63 -7.55 4.95
C ALA A 15 -17.16 -8.38 3.76
N PRO A 16 -16.91 -7.77 2.58
CA PRO A 16 -16.34 -8.50 1.47
C PRO A 16 -15.02 -9.15 1.94
N PRO A 17 -14.72 -10.39 1.50
CA PRO A 17 -13.47 -11.05 1.86
C PRO A 17 -12.34 -10.13 1.45
N THR A 18 -11.49 -9.77 2.41
CA THR A 18 -10.24 -9.05 2.14
C THR A 18 -9.48 -9.86 1.09
N PRO A 19 -8.99 -9.25 0.00
CA PRO A 19 -8.18 -9.97 -0.98
C PRO A 19 -7.04 -10.66 -0.26
N ALA A 20 -6.91 -11.96 -0.51
CA ALA A 20 -5.88 -12.77 0.09
C ALA A 20 -4.55 -12.35 -0.54
N SER A 21 -3.76 -11.57 0.21
CA SER A 21 -2.37 -11.30 -0.14
C SER A 21 -1.68 -12.60 -0.52
N ALA A 22 -0.74 -12.54 -1.47
CA ALA A 22 0.05 -13.71 -1.82
C ALA A 22 0.67 -14.32 -0.54
N ALA A 23 0.92 -15.62 -0.61
CA ALA A 23 1.37 -16.36 0.55
C ALA A 23 2.80 -16.82 0.32
N ALA A 24 3.69 -16.52 1.26
CA ALA A 24 5.00 -17.13 1.35
C ALA A 24 4.81 -18.65 1.48
N THR A 25 5.14 -19.39 0.41
CA THR A 25 4.95 -20.84 0.35
C THR A 25 6.27 -21.57 0.19
N LYS A 26 6.39 -22.73 0.84
CA LYS A 26 7.59 -23.58 0.74
C LYS A 26 7.26 -25.04 0.99
N GLN A 27 7.95 -25.95 0.31
CA GLN A 27 7.75 -27.39 0.46
C GLN A 27 8.91 -28.05 1.20
N PHE A 28 8.59 -29.03 2.04
CA PHE A 28 9.55 -29.77 2.85
C PHE A 28 9.32 -31.27 2.70
N THR A 29 10.38 -32.01 2.38
CA THR A 29 10.33 -33.46 2.29
C THR A 29 10.57 -34.09 3.66
N TYR A 30 9.76 -35.10 3.98
CA TYR A 30 9.79 -35.83 5.23
C TYR A 30 9.98 -37.33 4.98
N THR A 31 10.77 -37.97 5.83
CA THR A 31 10.87 -39.43 5.93
C THR A 31 10.05 -39.89 7.12
N CYS A 32 9.15 -40.84 6.90
CA CYS A 32 8.15 -41.26 7.88
C CYS A 32 8.35 -42.71 8.32
N SER A 33 8.08 -42.98 9.59
CA SER A 33 8.13 -44.32 10.19
C SER A 33 7.05 -44.49 11.25
N GLY A 34 6.63 -45.73 11.51
CA GLY A 34 5.58 -46.04 12.48
C GLY A 34 4.23 -46.35 11.83
N GLN A 35 3.17 -46.22 12.62
CA GLN A 35 1.79 -46.57 12.26
C GLN A 35 0.87 -45.47 12.82
N PRO A 36 -0.25 -45.13 12.17
CA PRO A 36 -1.03 -46.01 11.28
C PRO A 36 -0.84 -45.79 9.78
N PHE A 37 0.02 -44.87 9.36
CA PHE A 37 0.22 -44.55 7.94
C PHE A 37 1.38 -45.34 7.34
N THR A 38 1.22 -45.82 6.10
CA THR A 38 2.23 -46.62 5.37
C THR A 38 3.18 -45.77 4.52
N ASN A 39 2.91 -44.48 4.37
CA ASN A 39 3.79 -43.57 3.65
C ASN A 39 5.17 -43.52 4.33
N THR A 40 6.22 -43.83 3.58
CA THR A 40 7.62 -43.73 4.04
C THR A 40 8.26 -42.38 3.71
N SER A 41 7.69 -41.65 2.76
CA SER A 41 8.09 -40.28 2.39
C SER A 41 6.87 -39.45 1.99
N ILE A 42 6.84 -38.19 2.44
CA ILE A 42 5.79 -37.22 2.10
C ILE A 42 6.39 -35.83 1.87
N THR A 43 5.75 -35.02 1.01
CA THR A 43 6.10 -33.60 0.82
C THR A 43 5.02 -32.73 1.45
N VAL A 44 5.41 -31.92 2.43
CA VAL A 44 4.51 -31.06 3.20
C VAL A 44 4.74 -29.61 2.79
N GLY A 45 3.67 -28.90 2.42
CA GLY A 45 3.74 -27.48 2.10
C GLY A 45 3.49 -26.62 3.33
N LEU A 46 4.30 -25.60 3.58
CA LEU A 46 4.01 -24.52 4.52
C LEU A 46 3.60 -23.27 3.75
N SER A 47 2.63 -22.55 4.27
CA SER A 47 2.12 -21.30 3.71
C SER A 47 1.84 -20.29 4.84
N ALA A 48 2.38 -19.08 4.71
CA ALA A 48 2.17 -17.98 5.64
C ALA A 48 1.84 -16.70 4.86
N PRO A 49 1.34 -15.63 5.49
CA PRO A 49 1.21 -14.32 4.85
C PRO A 49 2.57 -13.80 4.36
N ASP A 50 2.56 -12.95 3.33
CA ASP A 50 3.79 -12.36 2.77
C ASP A 50 4.55 -11.43 3.72
N SER A 51 3.88 -10.86 4.71
CA SER A 51 4.54 -10.10 5.77
C SER A 51 3.73 -10.10 7.06
N VAL A 52 4.40 -9.79 8.17
CA VAL A 52 3.77 -9.64 9.48
C VAL A 52 4.36 -8.46 10.24
N THR A 53 3.55 -7.68 10.96
CA THR A 53 4.07 -6.63 11.83
C THR A 53 4.71 -7.23 13.10
N ALA A 54 5.80 -6.66 13.59
CA ALA A 54 6.41 -7.07 14.85
C ALA A 54 5.39 -7.05 16.00
N GLY A 55 5.32 -8.13 16.79
CA GLY A 55 4.34 -8.29 17.86
C GLY A 55 2.97 -8.84 17.43
N GLN A 56 2.69 -8.97 16.13
CA GLN A 56 1.45 -9.56 15.64
C GLN A 56 1.55 -11.08 15.50
N SER A 57 0.39 -11.73 15.62
CA SER A 57 0.26 -13.16 15.33
C SER A 57 -0.26 -13.38 13.92
N PHE A 58 0.20 -14.44 13.28
CA PHE A 58 -0.23 -14.86 11.96
C PHE A 58 -0.44 -16.37 11.91
N THR A 59 -1.30 -16.79 10.98
CA THR A 59 -1.64 -18.19 10.78
C THR A 59 -0.70 -18.82 9.76
N LEU A 60 0.00 -19.88 10.20
CA LEU A 60 0.77 -20.77 9.36
C LEU A 60 -0.11 -21.95 8.94
N THR A 61 -0.33 -22.10 7.63
CA THR A 61 -1.06 -23.23 7.06
C THR A 61 -0.08 -24.33 6.65
N VAL A 62 -0.35 -25.56 7.09
CA VAL A 62 0.41 -26.76 6.76
C VAL A 62 -0.43 -27.65 5.86
N ASN A 63 0.02 -27.81 4.62
CA ASN A 63 -0.60 -28.65 3.60
C ASN A 63 -0.04 -30.06 3.69
N ILE A 64 -0.88 -30.99 4.14
CA ILE A 64 -0.58 -32.41 4.27
C ILE A 64 -1.06 -33.11 2.99
N PRO A 65 -0.18 -33.83 2.26
CA PRO A 65 -0.57 -34.54 1.05
C PRO A 65 -1.54 -35.70 1.38
N ALA A 66 -2.10 -36.33 0.35
CA ALA A 66 -2.87 -37.55 0.54
C ALA A 66 -2.01 -38.64 1.21
N LEU A 67 -2.62 -39.40 2.14
CA LEU A 67 -1.95 -40.45 2.91
C LEU A 67 -2.63 -41.81 2.68
N THR A 68 -1.96 -42.87 3.10
CA THR A 68 -2.49 -44.24 3.06
C THR A 68 -2.36 -44.88 4.43
N LEU A 69 -3.46 -45.43 4.95
CA LEU A 69 -3.49 -46.18 6.20
C LEU A 69 -3.10 -47.64 5.98
N ALA A 70 -2.40 -48.23 6.95
CA ALA A 70 -2.11 -49.66 6.97
C ALA A 70 -3.35 -50.52 7.24
N THR A 71 -4.34 -49.96 7.94
CA THR A 71 -5.59 -50.65 8.27
C THR A 71 -6.74 -49.65 8.20
N ALA A 72 -7.83 -50.02 7.54
CA ALA A 72 -9.02 -49.19 7.45
C ALA A 72 -9.67 -49.04 8.83
N PRO A 73 -10.09 -47.82 9.23
CA PRO A 73 -10.73 -47.62 10.51
C PRO A 73 -12.16 -48.18 10.48
N ALA A 74 -12.61 -48.79 11.58
CA ALA A 74 -13.96 -49.35 11.68
C ALA A 74 -15.06 -48.27 11.74
N ALA A 75 -14.71 -47.06 12.16
CA ALA A 75 -15.59 -45.89 12.20
C ALA A 75 -14.90 -44.69 11.53
N ALA A 76 -15.69 -43.70 11.12
CA ALA A 76 -15.13 -42.46 10.59
C ALA A 76 -14.25 -41.77 11.64
N THR A 77 -13.12 -41.22 11.23
CA THR A 77 -12.13 -40.61 12.11
C THR A 77 -11.46 -39.42 11.43
N THR A 78 -10.57 -38.73 12.12
CA THR A 78 -9.81 -37.60 11.57
C THR A 78 -8.32 -37.82 11.79
N VAL A 79 -7.52 -37.36 10.83
CA VAL A 79 -6.07 -37.25 11.01
C VAL A 79 -5.80 -36.16 12.03
N GLN A 80 -4.92 -36.45 12.98
CA GLN A 80 -4.38 -35.49 13.94
C GLN A 80 -2.93 -35.24 13.55
N ALA A 81 -2.59 -33.98 13.28
CA ALA A 81 -1.23 -33.57 12.96
C ALA A 81 -0.64 -32.73 14.09
N THR A 82 0.58 -33.05 14.50
CA THR A 82 1.36 -32.24 15.44
C THR A 82 2.70 -31.93 14.81
N LEU A 83 2.96 -30.65 14.52
CA LEU A 83 4.21 -30.20 13.90
C LEU A 83 5.04 -29.43 14.92
N ALA A 84 6.27 -29.89 15.16
CA ALA A 84 7.24 -29.11 15.91
C ALA A 84 7.71 -27.93 15.06
N LEU A 85 7.61 -26.72 15.58
CA LEU A 85 8.02 -25.49 14.90
C LEU A 85 9.08 -24.77 15.75
N THR A 86 10.17 -24.36 15.11
CA THR A 86 11.23 -23.57 15.75
C THR A 86 11.34 -22.21 15.07
N PRO A 87 10.44 -21.25 15.38
CA PRO A 87 10.54 -19.90 14.82
C PRO A 87 11.74 -19.15 15.40
N THR A 88 12.47 -18.44 14.54
CA THR A 88 13.51 -17.46 14.90
C THR A 88 12.98 -16.07 14.61
N GLY A 89 13.04 -15.15 15.57
CA GLY A 89 12.34 -13.85 15.48
C GLY A 89 10.86 -13.92 15.85
N GLY A 90 10.41 -14.99 16.52
CA GLY A 90 9.03 -15.14 16.98
C GLY A 90 8.87 -16.30 17.95
N SER A 91 7.63 -16.61 18.29
CA SER A 91 7.24 -17.79 19.08
C SER A 91 6.08 -18.52 18.41
N SER A 92 5.99 -19.83 18.63
CA SER A 92 4.80 -20.61 18.32
C SER A 92 4.11 -20.92 19.65
N SER A 93 2.84 -20.54 19.78
CA SER A 93 2.04 -20.85 20.97
C SER A 93 1.28 -22.17 20.85
N ASP A 94 1.32 -22.77 19.65
CA ASP A 94 0.44 -23.86 19.29
C ASP A 94 1.24 -25.12 18.97
N THR A 95 1.37 -25.99 19.97
CA THR A 95 2.07 -27.28 19.86
C THR A 95 1.13 -28.47 20.00
N ALA A 96 -0.17 -28.21 20.12
CA ALA A 96 -1.19 -29.25 20.28
C ALA A 96 -1.51 -29.92 18.94
N ALA A 97 -2.03 -31.15 19.01
CA ALA A 97 -2.53 -31.85 17.84
C ALA A 97 -3.69 -31.09 17.19
N LYS A 98 -3.64 -30.98 15.86
CA LYS A 98 -4.63 -30.29 15.03
C LYS A 98 -5.42 -31.28 14.17
N PRO A 99 -6.76 -31.13 14.10
CA PRO A 99 -7.58 -31.95 13.23
C PRO A 99 -7.33 -31.57 11.78
N GLY A 100 -6.99 -32.56 10.96
CA GLY A 100 -6.82 -32.45 9.51
C GLY A 100 -7.92 -33.18 8.75
N ALA A 101 -7.53 -33.91 7.69
CA ALA A 101 -8.46 -34.62 6.82
C ALA A 101 -9.33 -35.66 7.55
N THR A 102 -10.58 -35.77 7.11
CA THR A 102 -11.51 -36.82 7.56
C THR A 102 -11.24 -38.13 6.80
N VAL A 103 -11.37 -39.24 7.50
CA VAL A 103 -11.26 -40.60 6.96
C VAL A 103 -12.58 -41.31 7.14
N THR A 104 -13.13 -41.82 6.05
CA THR A 104 -14.39 -42.58 6.09
C THR A 104 -14.14 -44.00 6.61
N ALA A 105 -15.10 -44.56 7.34
CA ALA A 105 -15.04 -45.95 7.79
C ALA A 105 -14.78 -46.91 6.62
N GLY A 106 -13.92 -47.91 6.82
CA GLY A 106 -13.60 -48.91 5.80
C GLY A 106 -12.65 -48.44 4.69
N GLN A 107 -12.19 -47.19 4.69
CA GLN A 107 -11.24 -46.67 3.69
C GLN A 107 -9.81 -46.61 4.22
N THR A 108 -8.84 -46.98 3.37
CA THR A 108 -7.41 -46.79 3.65
C THR A 108 -6.84 -45.52 3.01
N ALA A 109 -7.50 -45.00 1.98
CA ALA A 109 -7.12 -43.73 1.37
C ALA A 109 -7.54 -42.55 2.25
N VAL A 110 -6.60 -41.65 2.50
CA VAL A 110 -6.81 -40.42 3.26
C VAL A 110 -6.61 -39.25 2.30
N PRO A 111 -7.62 -38.38 2.09
CA PRO A 111 -7.48 -37.25 1.20
C PRO A 111 -6.45 -36.26 1.73
N ALA A 112 -5.89 -35.43 0.84
CA ALA A 112 -5.06 -34.30 1.26
C ALA A 112 -5.87 -33.37 2.16
N GLY A 113 -5.20 -32.70 3.10
CA GLY A 113 -5.84 -31.81 4.06
C GLY A 113 -4.89 -30.72 4.55
N THR A 114 -5.44 -29.77 5.29
CA THR A 114 -4.66 -28.67 5.86
C THR A 114 -4.87 -28.61 7.37
N VAL A 115 -3.83 -28.15 8.08
CA VAL A 115 -3.92 -27.78 9.49
C VAL A 115 -3.27 -26.43 9.70
N THR A 116 -3.72 -25.68 10.70
CA THR A 116 -3.23 -24.33 10.98
C THR A 116 -2.57 -24.23 12.34
N TYR A 117 -1.51 -23.43 12.41
CA TYR A 117 -0.78 -23.10 13.63
C TYR A 117 -0.66 -21.58 13.76
N GLN A 118 -0.67 -21.07 14.99
CA GLN A 118 -0.44 -19.66 15.26
C GLN A 118 1.03 -19.39 15.59
N VAL A 119 1.62 -18.44 14.88
CA VAL A 119 2.98 -17.95 15.09
C VAL A 119 2.89 -16.47 15.44
N THR A 120 3.59 -16.04 16.48
CA THR A 120 3.66 -14.64 16.90
C THR A 120 5.03 -14.08 16.58
N ALA A 121 5.09 -13.02 15.77
CA ALA A 121 6.32 -12.30 15.52
C ALA A 121 6.79 -11.61 16.81
N ALA A 122 8.06 -11.73 17.16
CA ALA A 122 8.59 -11.04 18.33
C ALA A 122 8.50 -9.52 18.11
N THR A 123 8.22 -8.76 19.17
CA THR A 123 8.23 -7.28 19.10
C THR A 123 9.62 -6.73 18.76
N SER A 124 10.68 -7.49 19.03
CA SER A 124 12.07 -7.18 18.69
C SER A 124 12.52 -7.71 17.33
N ALA A 125 11.64 -8.38 16.57
CA ALA A 125 12.00 -8.89 15.24
C ALA A 125 12.12 -7.71 14.26
N ALA A 126 13.31 -7.54 13.68
CA ALA A 126 13.60 -6.38 12.84
C ALA A 126 13.37 -6.63 11.34
N THR A 127 13.61 -7.86 10.86
CA THR A 127 13.67 -8.13 9.41
C THR A 127 12.72 -9.24 8.96
N LYS A 128 12.67 -10.37 9.68
CA LYS A 128 11.81 -11.51 9.34
C LYS A 128 11.60 -12.45 10.53
N VAL A 129 10.55 -13.28 10.44
CA VAL A 129 10.37 -14.50 11.22
C VAL A 129 10.77 -15.68 10.33
N SER A 130 11.81 -16.42 10.73
CA SER A 130 12.23 -17.63 10.01
C SER A 130 11.65 -18.86 10.71
N ILE A 131 10.81 -19.61 10.01
CA ILE A 131 10.14 -20.81 10.53
C ILE A 131 10.90 -22.03 10.02
N LYS A 132 11.56 -22.75 10.94
CA LYS A 132 12.13 -24.07 10.67
C LYS A 132 11.15 -25.15 11.12
N PRO A 133 10.64 -26.00 10.22
CA PRO A 133 9.82 -27.12 10.63
C PRO A 133 10.71 -28.26 11.19
N GLY A 134 10.23 -28.89 12.25
CA GLY A 134 10.84 -30.04 12.89
C GLY A 134 10.07 -31.32 12.62
N GLU A 135 9.99 -32.18 13.64
CA GLU A 135 9.24 -33.44 13.60
C GLU A 135 7.74 -33.21 13.37
N LEU A 136 7.15 -34.00 12.48
CA LEU A 136 5.71 -34.06 12.22
C LEU A 136 5.17 -35.41 12.71
N LYS A 137 4.26 -35.39 13.68
CA LYS A 137 3.53 -36.58 14.15
C LYS A 137 2.14 -36.62 13.52
N LEU A 138 1.80 -37.75 12.92
CA LEU A 138 0.48 -38.02 12.34
C LEU A 138 -0.17 -39.19 13.08
N ALA A 139 -1.37 -38.98 13.60
CA ALA A 139 -2.16 -40.00 14.29
C ALA A 139 -3.61 -39.97 13.81
N LEU A 140 -4.42 -40.92 14.25
CA LEU A 140 -5.88 -40.87 14.11
C LEU A 140 -6.48 -40.49 15.46
N THR A 141 -7.54 -39.66 15.47
CA THR A 141 -8.23 -39.28 16.71
C THR A 141 -8.71 -40.50 17.51
N SER A 142 -9.13 -41.56 16.81
CA SER A 142 -9.59 -42.82 17.40
C SER A 142 -8.46 -43.74 17.91
N ALA A 143 -7.19 -43.42 17.63
CA ALA A 143 -6.03 -44.24 17.96
C ALA A 143 -4.80 -43.38 18.30
N SER A 144 -4.95 -42.46 19.25
CA SER A 144 -3.92 -41.45 19.58
C SER A 144 -2.61 -42.02 20.13
N SER A 145 -2.60 -43.28 20.60
CA SER A 145 -1.39 -43.96 21.09
C SER A 145 -0.48 -44.49 19.97
N THR A 146 -0.98 -44.58 18.74
CA THR A 146 -0.19 -44.94 17.55
C THR A 146 0.00 -43.70 16.68
N ALA A 147 1.25 -43.32 16.45
CA ALA A 147 1.59 -42.21 15.59
C ALA A 147 2.67 -42.60 14.58
N THR A 148 2.49 -42.16 13.33
CA THR A 148 3.57 -42.13 12.35
C THR A 148 4.40 -40.87 12.61
N ILE A 149 5.68 -41.06 12.84
CA ILE A 149 6.64 -39.99 13.09
C ILE A 149 7.39 -39.72 11.79
N CYS A 150 7.30 -38.49 11.33
CA CYS A 150 7.93 -37.99 10.13
C CYS A 150 9.01 -36.98 10.50
N THR A 151 10.25 -37.19 10.05
CA THR A 151 11.37 -36.28 10.25
C THR A 151 11.80 -35.66 8.93
N THR A 152 12.16 -34.39 8.93
CA THR A 152 12.73 -33.72 7.76
C THR A 152 14.23 -33.54 7.95
N THR A 153 15.00 -33.77 6.88
CA THR A 153 16.44 -33.44 6.82
C THR A 153 16.68 -32.07 6.20
N SER A 154 15.63 -31.38 5.76
CA SER A 154 15.74 -30.06 5.15
C SER A 154 16.32 -29.07 6.16
N THR A 155 17.34 -28.33 5.73
CA THR A 155 17.90 -27.19 6.46
C THR A 155 17.23 -25.88 6.07
N GLU A 156 16.30 -25.94 5.12
CA GLU A 156 15.60 -24.77 4.64
C GLU A 156 14.65 -24.20 5.70
N VAL A 157 14.37 -22.90 5.58
CA VAL A 157 13.42 -22.18 6.41
C VAL A 157 12.37 -21.51 5.54
N LEU A 158 11.16 -21.36 6.06
CA LEU A 158 10.15 -20.45 5.52
C LEU A 158 10.35 -19.08 6.17
N ASP A 159 10.73 -18.09 5.37
CA ASP A 159 10.93 -16.72 5.85
C ASP A 159 9.67 -15.90 5.65
N VAL A 160 9.19 -15.28 6.72
CA VAL A 160 8.08 -14.32 6.71
C VAL A 160 8.63 -12.94 7.06
N PRO A 161 8.76 -12.02 6.11
CA PRO A 161 9.23 -10.66 6.34
C PRO A 161 8.48 -9.97 7.48
N ILE A 162 9.21 -9.24 8.34
CA ILE A 162 8.56 -8.30 9.25
C ILE A 162 8.20 -7.06 8.45
N GLY A 163 6.90 -6.86 8.24
CA GLY A 163 6.34 -5.60 7.77
C GLY A 163 6.57 -4.54 8.83
N THR A 164 7.74 -3.92 8.82
CA THR A 164 8.00 -2.74 9.66
C THR A 164 7.21 -1.59 9.04
N GLY A 165 6.16 -1.14 9.73
CA GLY A 165 5.47 0.13 9.41
C GLY A 165 6.36 1.37 9.57
N GLY A 166 7.69 1.24 9.42
CA GLY A 166 8.71 2.26 9.63
C GLY A 166 10.10 1.63 9.68
N GLY A 167 10.87 1.66 8.58
CA GLY A 167 12.23 1.12 8.56
C GLY A 167 12.89 1.19 7.18
N THR A 168 14.20 1.40 7.12
CA THR A 168 14.98 1.99 6.01
C THR A 168 15.09 1.18 4.72
N ASP A 169 14.60 -0.05 4.67
CA ASP A 169 14.70 -0.89 3.48
C ASP A 169 13.33 -1.01 2.83
N GLU A 170 13.18 -0.49 1.61
CA GLU A 170 12.43 -1.32 0.65
C GLU A 170 10.89 -1.33 0.71
N ALA A 171 10.13 -0.21 0.68
CA ALA A 171 8.67 -0.31 0.88
C ALA A 171 7.92 -0.78 -0.37
N ILE A 172 7.43 -2.02 -0.37
CA ILE A 172 6.45 -2.50 -1.35
C ILE A 172 5.07 -2.04 -0.91
N VAL A 173 4.34 -1.38 -1.82
CA VAL A 173 2.97 -0.91 -1.64
C VAL A 173 2.09 -1.70 -2.59
N ALA A 174 1.09 -2.41 -2.07
CA ALA A 174 0.07 -3.11 -2.84
C ALA A 174 -1.00 -2.10 -3.28
N TYR A 175 -0.98 -1.72 -4.55
CA TYR A 175 -1.92 -0.76 -5.13
C TYR A 175 -3.14 -1.46 -5.73
N ASP A 176 -4.33 -0.95 -5.45
CA ASP A 176 -5.56 -1.37 -6.13
C ASP A 176 -5.78 -0.52 -7.38
N CYS A 177 -5.53 -1.08 -8.55
CA CYS A 177 -5.60 -0.40 -9.84
C CYS A 177 -6.87 -0.72 -10.63
N ILE A 178 -7.66 0.31 -10.92
CA ILE A 178 -8.86 0.22 -11.76
C ILE A 178 -8.47 0.40 -13.23
N LEU A 179 -8.83 -0.59 -14.06
CA LEU A 179 -8.58 -0.59 -15.50
C LEU A 179 -9.84 -0.15 -16.28
N PRO A 180 -9.74 0.76 -17.28
CA PRO A 180 -10.91 1.29 -17.97
C PRO A 180 -11.41 0.31 -19.05
N GLY A 181 -12.73 0.28 -19.26
CA GLY A 181 -13.37 -0.50 -20.33
C GLY A 181 -14.06 -1.79 -19.85
N VAL A 182 -13.90 -2.15 -18.58
CA VAL A 182 -14.56 -3.28 -17.93
C VAL A 182 -14.90 -2.83 -16.53
N SER A 183 -16.19 -2.68 -16.22
CA SER A 183 -16.62 -2.42 -14.85
C SER A 183 -16.22 -3.61 -13.98
N ASP A 184 -15.51 -3.34 -12.88
CA ASP A 184 -15.06 -4.30 -11.85
C ASP A 184 -13.74 -5.07 -12.12
N ASP A 185 -12.95 -4.71 -13.15
CA ASP A 185 -11.59 -5.24 -13.28
C ASP A 185 -10.58 -4.42 -12.46
N HIS A 186 -10.22 -4.98 -11.31
CA HIS A 186 -9.18 -4.50 -10.40
C HIS A 186 -7.92 -5.35 -10.59
N ALA A 187 -6.76 -4.71 -10.62
CA ALA A 187 -5.45 -5.37 -10.58
C ALA A 187 -4.74 -4.96 -9.29
N GLU A 188 -4.29 -5.94 -8.50
CA GLU A 188 -3.51 -5.68 -7.28
C GLU A 188 -2.03 -5.63 -7.65
N VAL A 189 -1.50 -4.43 -7.82
CA VAL A 189 -0.14 -4.21 -8.34
C VAL A 189 0.80 -3.86 -7.19
N ASP A 190 1.82 -4.70 -7.00
CA ASP A 190 2.87 -4.44 -6.03
C ASP A 190 3.93 -3.49 -6.61
N ILE A 191 4.09 -2.32 -5.99
CA ILE A 191 5.09 -1.33 -6.39
C ILE A 191 6.00 -1.04 -5.21
N LYS A 192 7.29 -1.30 -5.38
CA LYS A 192 8.33 -0.84 -4.48
C LYS A 192 8.51 0.66 -4.66
N VAL A 193 8.06 1.43 -3.67
CA VAL A 193 8.17 2.89 -3.62
C VAL A 193 9.41 3.28 -2.83
N VAL A 194 10.21 4.16 -3.39
CA VAL A 194 11.35 4.80 -2.72
C VAL A 194 11.21 6.31 -2.86
N MET A 195 11.28 7.02 -1.74
CA MET A 195 11.29 8.48 -1.71
C MET A 195 12.61 8.99 -1.12
N THR A 196 13.30 9.85 -1.86
CA THR A 196 14.47 10.57 -1.39
C THR A 196 14.03 11.93 -0.88
N THR A 197 14.20 12.15 0.42
CA THR A 197 13.82 13.41 1.07
C THR A 197 14.91 14.47 0.94
N PRO A 198 14.55 15.77 0.96
CA PRO A 198 15.51 16.86 0.91
C PRO A 198 16.32 16.95 2.22
N THR A 199 17.62 17.24 2.11
CA THR A 199 18.52 17.38 3.26
C THR A 199 18.54 18.78 3.87
N ASN A 200 18.11 19.80 3.12
CA ASN A 200 18.22 21.22 3.49
C ASN A 200 16.89 21.96 3.28
N ALA A 201 15.79 21.46 3.83
CA ALA A 201 14.50 22.15 3.73
C ALA A 201 14.42 23.36 4.68
N THR A 202 13.86 24.47 4.20
CA THR A 202 13.63 25.68 4.99
C THR A 202 12.17 26.09 4.88
N ALA A 203 11.62 26.69 5.94
CA ALA A 203 10.26 27.18 5.94
C ALA A 203 10.08 28.23 4.83
N ASN A 204 8.95 28.16 4.12
CA ASN A 204 8.57 29.01 2.99
C ASN A 204 9.44 28.87 1.73
N ALA A 205 10.22 27.79 1.61
CA ALA A 205 10.95 27.42 0.39
C ALA A 205 10.43 26.11 -0.21
N ASP A 206 10.62 25.92 -1.51
CA ASP A 206 10.35 24.65 -2.18
C ASP A 206 11.31 23.57 -1.65
N ALA A 207 10.74 22.44 -1.23
CA ALA A 207 11.45 21.24 -0.84
C ALA A 207 11.14 20.16 -1.89
N SER A 208 12.17 19.64 -2.55
CA SER A 208 12.04 18.63 -3.62
C SER A 208 12.18 17.23 -3.04
N ILE A 209 11.20 16.37 -3.33
CA ILE A 209 11.20 14.94 -3.05
C ILE A 209 11.37 14.20 -4.37
N THR A 210 12.31 13.26 -4.43
CA THR A 210 12.41 12.35 -5.57
C THR A 210 11.63 11.09 -5.26
N TRP A 211 10.63 10.77 -6.08
CA TRP A 211 9.84 9.54 -6.00
C TRP A 211 10.29 8.58 -7.09
N THR A 212 10.51 7.31 -6.73
CA THR A 212 10.77 6.22 -7.66
C THR A 212 9.89 5.02 -7.32
N GLY A 213 9.33 4.40 -8.35
CA GLY A 213 8.54 3.18 -8.25
C GLY A 213 9.19 2.05 -9.03
N THR A 214 9.19 0.83 -8.50
CA THR A 214 9.60 -0.38 -9.22
C THR A 214 8.51 -1.44 -9.07
N ILE A 215 7.92 -1.84 -10.18
CA ILE A 215 6.88 -2.89 -10.21
C ILE A 215 7.53 -4.21 -9.79
N GLN A 216 6.92 -4.88 -8.82
CA GLN A 216 7.36 -6.18 -8.32
C GLN A 216 6.63 -7.30 -9.06
N SER A 217 7.23 -8.48 -9.09
CA SER A 217 6.64 -9.68 -9.71
C SER A 217 5.68 -10.43 -8.79
N THR A 218 5.43 -9.93 -7.58
CA THR A 218 4.58 -10.57 -6.56
C THR A 218 3.10 -10.25 -6.75
N GLY A 219 2.77 -9.08 -7.31
CA GLY A 219 1.41 -8.68 -7.66
C GLY A 219 1.06 -8.93 -9.13
N ASP A 220 -0.13 -8.47 -9.52
CA ASP A 220 -0.63 -8.50 -10.88
C ASP A 220 0.20 -7.59 -11.82
N ALA A 221 0.20 -7.95 -13.10
CA ALA A 221 0.85 -7.15 -14.12
C ALA A 221 0.08 -5.83 -14.35
N LEU A 222 0.77 -4.69 -14.21
CA LEU A 222 0.21 -3.40 -14.57
C LEU A 222 0.16 -3.24 -16.09
N LYS A 223 -1.03 -3.40 -16.67
CA LYS A 223 -1.23 -3.49 -18.11
C LYS A 223 -2.31 -2.52 -18.59
N PRO A 224 -1.98 -1.53 -19.43
CA PRO A 224 -2.98 -0.70 -20.09
C PRO A 224 -3.90 -1.55 -20.97
N PRO A 225 -5.22 -1.28 -20.98
CA PRO A 225 -6.16 -2.05 -21.78
C PRO A 225 -5.80 -2.06 -23.26
N ALA A 226 -6.03 -3.19 -23.91
CA ALA A 226 -5.88 -3.30 -25.37
C ALA A 226 -6.88 -2.37 -26.07
N GLY A 227 -6.44 -1.71 -27.15
CA GLY A 227 -7.29 -0.82 -27.96
C GLY A 227 -7.44 0.61 -27.43
N VAL A 228 -6.94 0.93 -26.23
CA VAL A 228 -6.89 2.30 -25.73
C VAL A 228 -5.59 2.97 -26.20
N VAL A 229 -5.71 3.94 -27.10
CA VAL A 229 -4.55 4.75 -27.54
C VAL A 229 -4.25 5.77 -26.45
N ILE A 230 -3.10 5.64 -25.79
CA ILE A 230 -2.62 6.59 -24.78
C ILE A 230 -1.55 7.48 -25.40
N THR A 231 -1.95 8.62 -25.95
CA THR A 231 -1.02 9.65 -26.41
C THR A 231 -0.59 10.54 -25.25
N GLY A 232 0.72 10.83 -25.15
CA GLY A 232 1.24 11.71 -24.11
C GLY A 232 1.05 11.18 -22.69
N ALA A 233 1.17 9.86 -22.51
CA ALA A 233 1.02 9.22 -21.22
C ALA A 233 2.01 9.80 -20.20
N LYS A 234 1.50 10.10 -19.01
CA LYS A 234 2.26 10.50 -17.84
C LYS A 234 1.92 9.60 -16.68
N LEU A 235 2.89 9.45 -15.78
CA LEU A 235 2.66 8.93 -14.43
C LEU A 235 2.52 10.14 -13.50
N PHE A 236 1.44 10.15 -12.74
CA PHE A 236 1.20 11.09 -11.66
C PHE A 236 1.32 10.34 -10.33
N ALA A 237 2.33 10.69 -9.54
CA ALA A 237 2.52 10.10 -8.22
C ALA A 237 2.12 11.12 -7.15
N THR A 238 1.15 10.75 -6.32
CA THR A 238 0.72 11.54 -5.17
C THR A 238 1.44 11.04 -3.92
N ILE A 239 1.81 11.97 -3.05
CA ILE A 239 2.29 11.67 -1.69
C ILE A 239 1.35 12.34 -0.70
N GLU A 240 1.15 11.68 0.43
CA GLU A 240 0.50 12.28 1.59
C GLU A 240 1.57 12.82 2.53
N ALA A 241 1.39 14.04 3.01
CA ALA A 241 2.37 14.74 3.84
C ALA A 241 1.70 15.33 5.09
N SER A 242 2.43 15.33 6.20
CA SER A 242 1.98 15.91 7.46
C SER A 242 3.13 16.58 8.22
N GLY A 243 2.80 17.55 9.07
CA GLY A 243 3.77 18.31 9.87
C GLY A 243 4.34 19.55 9.17
N ALA A 244 4.96 20.45 9.95
CA ALA A 244 5.62 21.68 9.47
C ALA A 244 4.78 22.58 8.52
N GLY A 245 3.45 22.49 8.61
CA GLY A 245 2.51 23.24 7.78
C GLY A 245 2.62 22.97 6.28
N VAL A 246 3.04 21.76 5.88
CA VAL A 246 3.01 21.31 4.48
C VAL A 246 1.58 21.06 3.99
N PRO A 247 1.31 21.15 2.68
CA PRO A 247 0.05 20.66 2.11
C PRO A 247 -0.16 19.18 2.43
N ALA A 248 -1.40 18.77 2.72
CA ALA A 248 -1.72 17.39 3.07
C ALA A 248 -1.38 16.39 1.96
N THR A 249 -1.42 16.85 0.71
CA THR A 249 -1.09 16.04 -0.47
C THR A 249 -0.25 16.86 -1.45
N ALA A 250 0.66 16.21 -2.16
CA ALA A 250 1.36 16.79 -3.30
C ALA A 250 1.51 15.76 -4.42
N THR A 251 1.41 16.22 -5.67
CA THR A 251 1.50 15.35 -6.84
C THR A 251 2.60 15.83 -7.76
N GLY A 252 3.47 14.92 -8.20
CA GLY A 252 4.41 15.16 -9.28
C GLY A 252 4.04 14.36 -10.52
N GLU A 253 4.61 14.74 -11.66
CA GLU A 253 4.40 14.04 -12.93
C GLU A 253 5.72 13.76 -13.64
N ALA A 254 5.74 12.68 -14.42
CA ALA A 254 6.79 12.39 -15.39
C ALA A 254 6.19 11.70 -16.63
N ALA A 255 6.85 11.88 -17.78
CA ALA A 255 6.48 11.18 -19.00
C ALA A 255 6.63 9.67 -18.80
N LEU A 256 5.64 8.91 -19.25
CA LEU A 256 5.60 7.46 -19.14
C LEU A 256 5.49 6.86 -20.54
N ASN A 257 6.38 5.92 -20.84
CA ASN A 257 6.32 5.19 -22.10
C ASN A 257 5.45 3.95 -21.90
N VAL A 258 4.25 3.96 -22.48
CA VAL A 258 3.31 2.83 -22.43
C VAL A 258 2.91 2.40 -23.84
N THR A 259 2.75 1.11 -24.01
CA THR A 259 2.15 0.51 -25.21
C THR A 259 0.87 -0.17 -24.79
N ALA A 260 -0.23 0.12 -25.48
CA ALA A 260 -1.54 -0.48 -25.18
C ALA A 260 -1.47 -2.01 -25.25
N GLY A 261 -2.03 -2.70 -24.25
CA GLY A 261 -2.01 -4.15 -24.18
C GLY A 261 -0.65 -4.77 -23.84
N SER A 262 0.38 -3.98 -23.54
CA SER A 262 1.68 -4.45 -23.07
C SER A 262 1.89 -4.13 -21.61
N ASP A 263 2.61 -4.99 -20.91
CA ASP A 263 2.86 -4.80 -19.49
C ASP A 263 3.83 -3.63 -19.30
N ILE A 264 3.55 -2.78 -18.31
CA ILE A 264 4.45 -1.72 -17.90
C ILE A 264 5.49 -2.37 -16.99
N THR A 265 6.76 -2.32 -17.40
CA THR A 265 7.86 -2.94 -16.64
C THR A 265 8.74 -1.93 -15.91
N THR A 266 8.64 -0.65 -16.27
CA THR A 266 9.44 0.42 -15.67
C THR A 266 8.59 1.65 -15.42
N LEU A 267 8.78 2.30 -14.28
CA LEU A 267 8.16 3.58 -13.93
C LEU A 267 9.24 4.67 -13.93
N PRO A 268 8.93 5.88 -14.40
CA PRO A 268 9.87 6.99 -14.41
C PRO A 268 10.10 7.52 -12.99
N THR A 269 11.26 8.15 -12.79
CA THR A 269 11.53 8.96 -11.60
C THR A 269 10.72 10.25 -11.66
N ILE A 270 10.03 10.60 -10.56
CA ILE A 270 9.19 11.79 -10.44
C ILE A 270 9.82 12.75 -9.41
N THR A 271 9.81 14.05 -9.70
CA THR A 271 10.14 15.08 -8.71
C THR A 271 8.85 15.71 -8.21
N ILE A 272 8.61 15.63 -6.90
CA ILE A 272 7.44 16.22 -6.22
C ILE A 272 7.94 17.40 -5.39
N LYS A 273 7.26 18.54 -5.48
CA LYS A 273 7.60 19.73 -4.67
C LYS A 273 6.56 19.95 -3.59
N VAL A 274 7.02 20.17 -2.37
CA VAL A 274 6.21 20.65 -1.24
C VAL A 274 6.79 21.95 -0.71
N LYS A 275 5.94 22.81 -0.13
CA LYS A 275 6.37 24.08 0.46
C LYS A 275 5.92 24.14 1.93
N PRO A 276 6.77 23.70 2.88
CA PRO A 276 6.49 23.84 4.30
C PRO A 276 6.35 25.31 4.69
N THR A 277 5.45 25.62 5.62
CA THR A 277 5.21 27.01 6.06
C THR A 277 5.82 27.32 7.42
N THR A 278 6.08 26.29 8.23
CA THR A 278 6.72 26.42 9.54
C THR A 278 7.94 25.50 9.63
N ALA A 279 8.83 25.76 10.59
CA ALA A 279 9.84 24.77 10.95
C ALA A 279 9.20 23.55 11.64
N GLY A 280 9.89 22.42 11.62
CA GLY A 280 9.43 21.18 12.23
C GLY A 280 9.84 19.94 11.46
N THR A 281 9.26 18.80 11.81
CA THR A 281 9.43 17.54 11.07
C THR A 281 8.26 17.35 10.13
N VAL A 282 8.56 16.99 8.87
CA VAL A 282 7.58 16.55 7.89
C VAL A 282 7.65 15.03 7.81
N SER A 283 6.49 14.39 7.79
CA SER A 283 6.33 12.95 7.52
C SER A 283 5.60 12.77 6.18
N LEU A 284 6.11 11.88 5.33
CA LEU A 284 5.60 11.59 3.99
C LEU A 284 5.25 10.11 3.89
N THR A 285 4.14 9.80 3.21
CA THR A 285 3.77 8.43 2.83
C THR A 285 3.38 8.39 1.36
N ALA A 286 3.46 7.20 0.75
CA ALA A 286 3.03 7.02 -0.63
C ALA A 286 1.51 7.21 -0.74
N GLY A 287 1.04 7.98 -1.71
CA GLY A 287 -0.38 8.11 -2.02
C GLY A 287 -0.73 7.42 -3.32
N ASP A 288 -1.89 7.80 -3.88
CA ASP A 288 -2.42 7.27 -5.13
C ASP A 288 -1.51 7.54 -6.34
N LEU A 289 -1.58 6.63 -7.31
CA LEU A 289 -0.98 6.80 -8.63
C LEU A 289 -2.07 6.95 -9.70
N ALA A 290 -1.79 7.77 -10.69
CA ALA A 290 -2.63 7.95 -11.86
C ALA A 290 -1.77 7.84 -13.13
N LEU A 291 -2.22 7.04 -14.10
CA LEU A 291 -1.55 6.87 -15.38
C LEU A 291 -2.47 7.36 -16.49
N GLY A 292 -2.00 8.29 -17.31
CA GLY A 292 -2.79 8.83 -18.41
C GLY A 292 -2.30 10.20 -18.85
N PRO A 293 -3.08 10.92 -19.67
CA PRO A 293 -2.71 12.25 -20.12
C PRO A 293 -2.84 13.30 -19.01
N THR A 294 -3.72 13.07 -18.02
CA THR A 294 -4.01 13.99 -16.90
C THR A 294 -4.23 13.23 -15.60
N SER A 295 -3.97 13.86 -14.45
CA SER A 295 -4.23 13.28 -13.12
C SER A 295 -5.71 13.19 -12.76
N THR A 296 -6.54 14.08 -13.30
CA THR A 296 -7.99 14.17 -13.00
C THR A 296 -8.85 13.25 -13.87
N SER A 297 -8.32 12.82 -15.00
CA SER A 297 -8.95 11.85 -15.90
C SER A 297 -7.90 10.83 -16.34
N PRO A 298 -7.39 10.00 -15.41
CA PRO A 298 -6.41 8.99 -15.74
C PRO A 298 -7.05 7.88 -16.56
N VAL A 299 -6.23 7.19 -17.35
CA VAL A 299 -6.61 5.91 -17.95
C VAL A 299 -6.63 4.85 -16.87
N ILE A 300 -5.56 4.72 -16.07
CA ILE A 300 -5.49 3.77 -14.95
C ILE A 300 -5.38 4.57 -13.66
N LYS A 301 -6.23 4.26 -12.67
CA LYS A 301 -6.15 4.83 -11.32
C LYS A 301 -5.76 3.74 -10.34
N CYS A 302 -4.68 3.95 -9.61
CA CYS A 302 -4.18 3.04 -8.59
C CYS A 302 -4.29 3.69 -7.21
N THR A 303 -4.99 3.04 -6.30
CA THR A 303 -5.27 3.54 -4.95
C THR A 303 -4.31 2.90 -3.96
N ALA A 304 -3.64 3.71 -3.14
CA ALA A 304 -2.77 3.19 -2.08
C ALA A 304 -3.60 2.73 -0.86
N PRO A 305 -3.13 1.76 -0.07
CA PRO A 305 -3.78 1.39 1.18
C PRO A 305 -3.65 2.52 2.20
N ALA A 306 -4.70 2.76 2.99
CA ALA A 306 -4.74 3.87 3.96
C ALA A 306 -3.80 3.69 5.16
N THR A 307 -3.25 2.49 5.38
CA THR A 307 -2.41 2.16 6.54
C THR A 307 -1.27 1.20 6.16
N GLY A 308 -0.25 1.09 7.01
CA GLY A 308 0.88 0.19 6.77
C GLY A 308 1.92 0.73 5.79
N LEU A 309 1.75 1.96 5.33
CA LEU A 309 2.68 2.65 4.44
C LEU A 309 3.94 3.10 5.18
N LYS A 310 5.09 3.01 4.51
CA LYS A 310 6.35 3.54 5.02
C LYS A 310 6.32 5.06 5.11
N ALA A 311 6.61 5.56 6.31
CA ALA A 311 6.82 6.97 6.55
C ALA A 311 8.27 7.38 6.24
N TYR A 312 8.43 8.45 5.46
CA TYR A 312 9.70 9.10 5.16
C TYR A 312 9.71 10.48 5.82
N THR A 313 10.73 10.78 6.62
CA THR A 313 10.77 12.05 7.37
C THR A 313 11.92 12.94 6.94
N PHE A 314 11.71 14.25 7.01
CA PHE A 314 12.78 15.24 6.93
C PHE A 314 12.50 16.44 7.84
N THR A 315 13.53 17.17 8.20
CA THR A 315 13.44 18.35 9.06
C THR A 315 13.43 19.63 8.23
N VAL A 316 12.62 20.58 8.66
CA VAL A 316 12.49 21.92 8.09
C VAL A 316 13.06 22.91 9.08
N ALA A 317 14.12 23.61 8.66
CA ALA A 317 14.70 24.68 9.45
C ALA A 317 13.86 25.96 9.35
N ASN A 318 13.99 26.84 10.35
CA ASN A 318 13.44 28.19 10.26
C ASN A 318 14.03 28.92 9.05
N ALA A 319 13.21 29.74 8.40
CA ALA A 319 13.73 30.71 7.45
C ALA A 319 14.72 31.60 8.20
N SER A 320 15.97 31.65 7.74
CA SER A 320 16.95 32.58 8.29
C SER A 320 16.40 33.99 8.11
N THR A 321 16.02 34.65 9.20
CA THR A 321 15.79 36.09 9.17
C THR A 321 17.13 36.72 8.83
N SER A 322 17.26 37.23 7.61
CA SER A 322 18.41 38.06 7.21
C SER A 322 18.76 39.02 8.35
N PRO A 323 20.04 39.15 8.76
CA PRO A 323 20.41 40.05 9.83
C PRO A 323 19.85 41.44 9.50
N SER A 324 19.08 41.98 10.44
CA SER A 324 18.65 43.38 10.39
C SER A 324 19.89 44.24 10.16
N PRO A 325 19.87 45.24 9.25
CA PRO A 325 21.02 46.11 9.07
C PRO A 325 21.38 46.71 10.42
N THR A 326 22.59 46.45 10.90
CA THR A 326 23.17 47.17 12.03
C THR A 326 23.19 48.63 11.66
N THR A 327 22.42 49.45 12.36
CA THR A 327 22.57 50.90 12.34
C THR A 327 23.98 51.23 12.82
N SER A 328 24.86 51.53 11.87
CA SER A 328 26.20 52.05 12.11
C SER A 328 26.09 53.52 12.54
N ASP A 329 25.83 53.75 13.83
CA ASP A 329 25.98 55.07 14.43
C ASP A 329 27.47 55.35 14.70
N ALA A 330 28.17 55.83 13.67
CA ALA A 330 29.40 56.59 13.82
C ALA A 330 29.57 57.52 12.60
N PRO A 331 29.41 58.85 12.74
CA PRO A 331 29.66 59.78 11.65
C PRO A 331 31.17 59.91 11.42
N THR A 332 31.69 59.24 10.40
CA THR A 332 33.04 59.53 9.90
C THR A 332 32.98 60.79 9.03
N THR A 333 33.53 61.90 9.52
CA THR A 333 33.70 63.14 8.76
C THR A 333 34.50 62.89 7.48
N THR A 334 33.82 62.95 6.34
CA THR A 334 34.46 62.91 5.02
C THR A 334 34.75 64.34 4.58
N ARG A 335 36.04 64.68 4.45
CA ARG A 335 36.51 65.98 3.97
C ARG A 335 36.58 65.94 2.44
N THR A 336 35.64 66.58 1.76
CA THR A 336 35.60 66.67 0.30
C THR A 336 36.61 67.72 -0.19
N ALA A 337 37.59 67.30 -0.99
CA ALA A 337 38.44 68.20 -1.77
C ALA A 337 37.76 68.51 -3.10
N THR A 338 37.47 69.79 -3.35
CA THR A 338 36.90 70.26 -4.62
C THR A 338 38.00 70.34 -5.67
N ILE A 339 38.01 69.43 -6.64
CA ILE A 339 38.80 69.58 -7.86
C ILE A 339 37.90 70.19 -8.93
N THR A 340 38.20 71.43 -9.32
CA THR A 340 37.57 72.11 -10.45
C THR A 340 38.12 71.53 -11.75
N ILE A 341 37.35 70.69 -12.43
CA ILE A 341 37.64 70.25 -13.80
C ILE A 341 36.78 71.10 -14.74
N THR A 342 37.42 71.93 -15.55
CA THR A 342 36.78 72.68 -16.65
C THR A 342 36.55 71.73 -17.84
N PRO A 343 35.30 71.42 -18.24
CA PRO A 343 35.02 70.60 -19.41
C PRO A 343 35.02 71.47 -20.69
N PRO A 344 35.57 70.98 -21.82
CA PRO A 344 35.41 71.64 -23.11
C PRO A 344 33.97 71.51 -23.63
N ALA A 345 33.48 72.60 -24.22
CA ALA A 345 32.13 72.73 -24.76
C ALA A 345 31.83 71.72 -25.88
N LYS A 346 30.82 70.85 -25.67
CA LYS A 346 30.18 70.07 -26.75
C LYS A 346 28.66 69.94 -26.55
N LYS A 347 28.00 69.94 -27.70
CA LYS A 347 26.58 70.20 -28.04
C LYS A 347 25.49 69.48 -27.22
N PRO A 348 24.27 70.07 -27.13
CA PRO A 348 23.17 69.50 -26.37
C PRO A 348 22.52 68.32 -27.13
N SER A 349 22.44 67.15 -26.49
CA SER A 349 21.48 66.11 -26.89
C SER A 349 20.43 65.99 -25.80
N THR A 350 19.22 66.42 -26.11
CA THR A 350 18.01 66.20 -25.33
C THR A 350 17.75 64.71 -25.13
N ARG A 351 17.90 64.19 -23.91
CA ARG A 351 17.25 62.94 -23.49
C ARG A 351 16.29 63.24 -22.35
N LYS A 352 15.00 63.12 -22.67
CA LYS A 352 13.88 63.19 -21.74
C LYS A 352 13.95 61.98 -20.79
N SER A 353 13.84 62.23 -19.49
CA SER A 353 13.57 61.20 -18.49
C SER A 353 12.15 60.70 -18.70
N GLN A 354 12.00 59.40 -18.97
CA GLN A 354 10.71 58.74 -19.17
C GLN A 354 10.51 57.78 -17.99
N THR A 355 9.62 58.15 -17.07
CA THR A 355 9.21 57.32 -15.95
C THR A 355 8.20 56.27 -16.45
N PRO A 356 8.34 54.97 -16.13
CA PRO A 356 7.38 53.96 -16.56
C PRO A 356 6.02 54.17 -15.88
N LYS A 357 4.99 54.42 -16.68
CA LYS A 357 3.59 54.61 -16.27
C LYS A 357 2.80 53.35 -16.57
N ALA A 358 3.04 52.27 -15.82
CA ALA A 358 2.31 51.01 -15.97
C ALA A 358 2.24 50.17 -14.67
N GLY A 359 2.04 50.84 -13.52
CA GLY A 359 1.93 50.20 -12.21
C GLY A 359 0.50 50.13 -11.64
N ALA A 360 -0.53 50.22 -12.48
CA ALA A 360 -1.92 50.21 -12.04
C ALA A 360 -2.84 49.66 -13.12
N ASP A 361 -2.66 48.39 -13.52
CA ASP A 361 -3.66 47.71 -14.36
C ASP A 361 -3.60 46.17 -14.28
N THR A 362 -3.74 45.60 -13.08
CA THR A 362 -4.01 44.15 -12.90
C THR A 362 -5.22 43.89 -11.99
N GLY A 363 -6.21 44.78 -12.04
CA GLY A 363 -7.48 44.66 -11.33
C GLY A 363 -8.66 44.32 -12.24
N ALA A 364 -8.63 43.18 -12.94
CA ALA A 364 -9.82 42.63 -13.62
C ALA A 364 -9.63 41.15 -13.96
N GLY A 365 -10.20 40.26 -13.15
CA GLY A 365 -10.14 38.81 -13.40
C GLY A 365 -11.02 38.03 -12.45
N GLY A 366 -12.27 38.47 -12.25
CA GLY A 366 -13.23 37.86 -11.33
C GLY A 366 -14.61 37.74 -11.93
N THR A 367 -14.76 37.03 -13.06
CA THR A 367 -16.09 36.80 -13.68
C THR A 367 -16.24 35.42 -14.32
N THR A 368 -15.52 34.41 -13.84
CA THR A 368 -15.71 33.02 -14.29
C THR A 368 -15.72 32.05 -13.10
N GLY A 369 -16.56 32.36 -12.11
CA GLY A 369 -16.98 31.37 -11.11
C GLY A 369 -18.25 30.66 -11.60
N PRO A 370 -18.34 29.33 -11.55
CA PRO A 370 -19.57 28.62 -11.91
C PRO A 370 -20.72 29.14 -11.05
N ASP A 371 -21.78 29.60 -11.72
CA ASP A 371 -22.98 30.13 -11.07
C ASP A 371 -23.47 29.10 -10.05
N GLY A 372 -23.59 29.50 -8.77
CA GLY A 372 -24.01 28.61 -7.68
C GLY A 372 -25.37 27.95 -7.95
N ARG A 373 -26.14 28.51 -8.88
CA ARG A 373 -27.38 27.91 -9.40
C ARG A 373 -27.17 26.56 -10.09
N LEU A 374 -26.01 26.32 -10.70
CA LEU A 374 -25.68 25.04 -11.33
C LEU A 374 -25.59 23.91 -10.30
N PHE A 375 -25.03 24.19 -9.11
CA PHE A 375 -24.93 23.22 -8.02
C PHE A 375 -26.29 22.89 -7.38
N ILE A 376 -27.19 23.86 -7.30
CA ILE A 376 -28.55 23.64 -6.79
C ILE A 376 -29.37 22.80 -7.79
N LEU A 377 -29.17 23.03 -9.10
CA LEU A 377 -29.91 22.30 -10.15
C LEU A 377 -29.45 20.84 -10.27
N THR A 378 -28.15 20.57 -10.13
CA THR A 378 -27.64 19.19 -10.11
C THR A 378 -28.02 18.46 -8.83
N GLY A 379 -27.97 19.13 -7.66
CA GLY A 379 -28.39 18.55 -6.39
C GLY A 379 -29.87 18.17 -6.37
N THR A 380 -30.76 19.02 -6.88
CA THR A 380 -32.20 18.74 -6.94
C THR A 380 -32.56 17.63 -7.93
N ALA A 381 -31.88 17.57 -9.08
CA ALA A 381 -32.07 16.48 -10.05
C ALA A 381 -31.69 15.10 -9.46
N LEU A 382 -30.63 15.03 -8.66
CA LEU A 382 -30.14 13.79 -8.07
C LEU A 382 -31.10 13.26 -6.98
N VAL A 383 -31.65 14.15 -6.15
CA VAL A 383 -32.67 13.78 -5.15
C VAL A 383 -33.97 13.31 -5.81
N ALA A 384 -34.40 13.96 -6.90
CA ALA A 384 -35.59 13.55 -7.65
C ALA A 384 -35.42 12.16 -8.28
N ALA A 385 -34.25 11.86 -8.85
CA ALA A 385 -33.95 10.54 -9.42
C ALA A 385 -33.98 9.43 -8.35
N ALA A 386 -33.41 9.69 -7.17
CA ALA A 386 -33.42 8.75 -6.05
C ALA A 386 -34.84 8.45 -5.53
N ALA A 387 -35.70 9.49 -5.44
CA ALA A 387 -37.07 9.33 -4.99
C ALA A 387 -37.92 8.48 -5.95
N ILE A 388 -37.73 8.65 -7.27
CA ILE A 388 -38.43 7.85 -8.28
C ILE A 388 -37.94 6.39 -8.28
N GLY A 389 -36.63 6.17 -8.16
CA GLY A 389 -36.03 4.83 -8.10
C GLY A 389 -36.56 4.00 -6.93
N GLY A 390 -36.61 4.59 -5.73
CA GLY A 390 -37.14 3.91 -4.54
C GLY A 390 -38.63 3.57 -4.63
N LEU A 391 -39.44 4.43 -5.28
CA LEU A 391 -40.86 4.19 -5.45
C LEU A 391 -41.16 3.06 -6.47
N VAL A 392 -40.36 2.94 -7.53
CA VAL A 392 -40.50 1.87 -8.53
C VAL A 392 -40.13 0.50 -7.94
N MET A 393 -39.10 0.43 -7.10
CA MET A 393 -38.74 -0.82 -6.41
C MET A 393 -39.85 -1.26 -5.44
N ARG A 394 -40.44 -0.33 -4.68
CA ARG A 394 -41.55 -0.65 -3.75
C ARG A 394 -42.81 -1.16 -4.46
N ARG A 395 -43.05 -0.72 -5.70
CA ARG A 395 -44.22 -1.16 -6.49
C ARG A 395 -44.04 -2.55 -7.09
N ARG A 396 -42.80 -3.03 -7.27
CA ARG A 396 -42.51 -4.39 -7.77
C ARG A 396 -42.54 -5.44 -6.66
N SER A 397 -42.26 -5.08 -5.42
CA SER A 397 -42.30 -5.99 -4.26
C SER A 397 -43.71 -6.33 -3.74
N LEU A 398 -44.77 -5.77 -4.33
CA LEU A 398 -46.18 -6.04 -3.95
C LEU A 398 -46.91 -6.97 -4.94
N LYS A 399 -46.20 -7.50 -5.94
CA LYS A 399 -46.79 -8.33 -7.01
C LYS A 399 -46.17 -9.73 -7.15
N SER A 400 -45.42 -10.16 -6.15
CA SER A 400 -44.97 -11.54 -5.96
C SER A 400 -45.28 -11.95 -4.52
#